data_AF-A0A7V8EBZ3-F1
#
_entry.id   AF-A0A7V8EBZ3-F1
#
_cell.length_a   1.000
_cell.length_b   1.000
_cell.length_c   1.000
_cell.angle_alpha   90.00
_cell.angle_beta   90.00
_cell.angle_gamma   90.00
#
_symmetry.space_group_name_H-M   'P 1'
#
loop_
_entity.id
_entity.type
_entity.pdbx_description
1 polymer ?
#
loop_
_entity_poly.entity_id
_entity_poly.type
_entity_poly.pdbx_seq_one_letter_code
_entity_poly.pdbx_strand_id
1 'polypeptide(L)'
;MSVSQRTLRCQKYYDDRELIRAVRGGTEALRNAGVKYLPKEPGESAESYKRRLARSFLTNYTDKTAKNLASKPFTRPIVVKSEHYQELADEYVKAVDGKGTSLTGLSSTVFEDALWNGSSFIAVDCAVQGGRPYAYHLSGDHILGYRLDEDDRLTEIRIQERAVVADGEWGEKEVTRVRVFKRDGEQVTWSLYDEDGTAVTVDQAFALKEIPVVAVHSSAVVASGELFAAPPLKDLAFMNLQHYQESSDQSNILRIARVPVLFASGVADDAAIAIGSEYAIKGESGADLKYVEHSGAAIGAGRDSLKDLEAKMQSYGSDMLENNGAVETATGRALRAGETNNRVALIALNLASAAERVLGWIAYFNKIAEPDFHVDIHTEYGINSSAEELTALANARTMGDLSQEDYLQELKRRGLLRNDFSISDNQDRLTTELT
;
A
#
# COMPACT_ATOMS: atom_id res chain seq x y z
N MET A 1 31.24 -2.77 -11.98
CA MET A 1 29.81 -3.09 -11.79
C MET A 1 29.13 -2.96 -13.14
N SER A 2 28.30 -3.93 -13.52
CA SER A 2 27.48 -3.85 -14.73
C SER A 2 26.42 -2.75 -14.59
N VAL A 3 25.98 -2.19 -15.73
CA VAL A 3 24.87 -1.23 -15.77
C VAL A 3 23.57 -1.84 -15.21
N SER A 4 23.37 -3.15 -15.37
CA SER A 4 22.23 -3.93 -14.86
C SER A 4 22.34 -4.35 -13.39
N GLN A 5 23.49 -4.17 -12.75
CA GLN A 5 23.66 -4.51 -11.33
C GLN A 5 23.16 -3.40 -10.41
N ARG A 6 22.34 -3.77 -9.40
CA ARG A 6 21.95 -2.86 -8.32
C ARG A 6 23.20 -2.36 -7.57
N THR A 7 23.23 -1.07 -7.20
CA THR A 7 24.21 -0.57 -6.24
C THR A 7 23.96 -1.21 -4.88
N LEU A 8 24.97 -1.28 -4.01
CA LEU A 8 24.84 -1.88 -2.68
C LEU A 8 23.66 -1.30 -1.88
N ARG A 9 23.44 0.02 -1.97
CA ARG A 9 22.35 0.70 -1.28
C ARG A 9 20.97 0.32 -1.84
N CYS A 10 20.82 0.31 -3.16
CA CYS A 10 19.57 -0.11 -3.80
C CYS A 10 19.30 -1.61 -3.59
N GLN A 11 20.35 -2.43 -3.54
CA GLN A 11 20.24 -3.86 -3.23
C GLN A 11 19.76 -4.06 -1.78
N LYS A 12 20.37 -3.37 -0.80
CA LYS A 12 19.91 -3.42 0.60
C LYS A 12 18.44 -3.03 0.72
N TYR A 13 18.04 -1.93 0.07
CA TYR A 13 16.65 -1.47 0.07
C TYR A 13 15.70 -2.48 -0.61
N TYR A 14 16.14 -3.13 -1.68
CA TYR A 14 15.40 -4.20 -2.32
C TYR A 14 15.24 -5.38 -1.36
N ASP A 15 16.31 -5.86 -0.73
CA ASP A 15 16.29 -7.03 0.16
C ASP A 15 15.47 -6.78 1.44
N ASP A 16 15.57 -5.58 2.03
CA ASP A 16 14.83 -5.20 3.24
C ASP A 16 13.30 -5.24 3.08
N ARG A 17 12.80 -5.27 1.82
CA ARG A 17 11.38 -5.29 1.44
C ARG A 17 10.94 -6.62 0.85
N GLU A 18 11.76 -7.67 0.95
CA GLU A 18 11.41 -8.98 0.41
C GLU A 18 10.12 -9.54 1.02
N LEU A 19 9.98 -9.46 2.36
CA LEU A 19 8.76 -9.89 3.03
C LEU A 19 7.55 -9.07 2.56
N ILE A 20 7.72 -7.75 2.41
CA ILE A 20 6.66 -6.87 1.93
C ILE A 20 6.18 -7.30 0.54
N ARG A 21 7.10 -7.56 -0.39
CA ARG A 21 6.76 -8.07 -1.73
C ARG A 21 6.04 -9.42 -1.65
N ALA A 22 6.48 -10.31 -0.76
CA ALA A 22 5.85 -11.62 -0.58
C ALA A 22 4.42 -11.51 0.00
N VAL A 23 4.21 -10.65 1.01
CA VAL A 23 2.87 -10.39 1.58
C VAL A 23 1.97 -9.69 0.57
N ARG A 24 2.48 -8.72 -0.19
CA ARG A 24 1.74 -8.04 -1.28
C ARG A 24 1.37 -9.01 -2.41
N GLY A 25 2.22 -9.99 -2.71
CA GLY A 25 1.93 -11.07 -3.65
C GLY A 25 0.92 -12.12 -3.14
N GLY A 26 0.52 -12.02 -1.87
CA GLY A 26 -0.56 -12.82 -1.30
C GLY A 26 -0.19 -14.27 -1.00
N THR A 27 -1.23 -15.12 -0.95
CA THR A 27 -1.09 -16.52 -0.54
C THR A 27 -0.13 -17.32 -1.45
N GLU A 28 -0.19 -17.12 -2.76
CA GLU A 28 0.66 -17.86 -3.69
C GLU A 28 2.13 -17.50 -3.53
N ALA A 29 2.45 -16.21 -3.35
CA ALA A 29 3.82 -15.76 -3.12
C ALA A 29 4.41 -16.36 -1.82
N LEU A 30 3.65 -16.40 -0.72
CA LEU A 30 4.11 -17.03 0.52
C LEU A 30 4.23 -18.55 0.40
N ARG A 31 3.34 -19.21 -0.34
CA ARG A 31 3.45 -20.65 -0.61
C ARG A 31 4.68 -20.97 -1.45
N ASN A 32 4.97 -20.18 -2.47
CA ASN A 32 6.16 -20.33 -3.31
C ASN A 32 7.46 -20.10 -2.54
N ALA A 33 7.45 -19.17 -1.57
CA ALA A 33 8.58 -18.97 -0.65
C ALA A 33 8.78 -20.15 0.32
N GLY A 34 7.74 -20.98 0.53
CA GLY A 34 7.83 -22.26 1.22
C GLY A 34 8.49 -22.14 2.59
N VAL A 35 9.61 -22.86 2.79
CA VAL A 35 10.30 -23.00 4.08
C VAL A 35 10.81 -21.68 4.65
N LYS A 36 10.93 -20.64 3.83
CA LYS A 36 11.37 -19.31 4.27
C LYS A 36 10.34 -18.62 5.16
N TYR A 37 9.07 -18.73 4.81
CA TYR A 37 7.96 -18.07 5.52
C TYR A 37 7.01 -19.04 6.21
N LEU A 38 7.09 -20.34 5.89
CA LEU A 38 6.46 -21.43 6.63
C LEU A 38 7.49 -22.54 6.85
N PRO A 39 8.34 -22.45 7.89
CA PRO A 39 9.34 -23.47 8.20
C PRO A 39 8.72 -24.84 8.42
N LYS A 40 9.52 -25.89 8.17
CA LYS A 40 9.15 -27.27 8.53
C LYS A 40 9.28 -27.47 10.02
N GLU A 41 8.31 -28.16 10.61
CA GLU A 41 8.42 -28.57 12.01
C GLU A 41 9.46 -29.69 12.17
N PRO A 42 10.15 -29.77 13.33
CA PRO A 42 11.02 -30.90 13.63
C PRO A 42 10.28 -32.24 13.50
N GLY A 43 10.79 -33.13 12.64
CA GLY A 43 10.17 -34.43 12.37
C GLY A 43 9.01 -34.43 11.36
N GLU A 44 8.66 -33.28 10.76
CA GLU A 44 7.64 -33.21 9.71
C GLU A 44 8.15 -33.83 8.39
N SER A 45 7.47 -34.87 7.91
CA SER A 45 7.80 -35.47 6.61
C SER A 45 7.57 -34.49 5.45
N ALA A 46 8.31 -34.67 4.35
CA ALA A 46 8.17 -33.80 3.18
C ALA A 46 6.74 -33.76 2.62
N GLU A 47 6.03 -34.89 2.63
CA GLU A 47 4.65 -34.99 2.16
C GLU A 47 3.64 -34.37 3.13
N SER A 48 3.88 -34.46 4.45
CA SER A 48 3.06 -33.74 5.43
C SER A 48 3.24 -32.24 5.29
N TYR A 49 4.47 -31.77 5.10
CA TYR A 49 4.77 -30.37 4.86
C TYR A 49 4.08 -29.82 3.61
N LYS A 50 4.23 -30.48 2.45
CA LYS A 50 3.55 -30.06 1.21
C LYS A 50 2.04 -29.96 1.41
N ARG A 51 1.46 -30.93 2.11
CA ARG A 51 0.02 -30.94 2.44
C ARG A 51 -0.36 -29.79 3.38
N ARG A 52 0.47 -29.43 4.36
CA ARG A 52 0.25 -28.27 5.24
C ARG A 52 0.34 -26.97 4.44
N LEU A 53 1.45 -26.75 3.74
CA LEU A 53 1.69 -25.58 2.88
C LEU A 53 0.56 -25.33 1.86
N ALA A 54 0.06 -26.38 1.20
CA ALA A 54 -1.04 -26.27 0.24
C ALA A 54 -2.37 -25.82 0.86
N ARG A 55 -2.55 -25.99 2.18
CA ARG A 55 -3.75 -25.60 2.92
C ARG A 55 -3.58 -24.26 3.65
N SER A 56 -2.36 -23.88 4.00
CA SER A 56 -2.07 -22.59 4.62
C SER A 56 -2.42 -21.45 3.65
N PHE A 57 -3.11 -20.42 4.12
CA PHE A 57 -3.48 -19.26 3.30
C PHE A 57 -3.29 -17.97 4.11
N LEU A 58 -2.98 -16.89 3.42
CA LEU A 58 -2.77 -15.57 4.00
C LEU A 58 -4.09 -14.82 4.09
N THR A 59 -4.59 -14.58 5.30
CA THR A 59 -5.56 -13.49 5.50
C THR A 59 -4.78 -12.18 5.45
N ASN A 60 -4.87 -11.48 4.32
CA ASN A 60 -3.97 -10.35 4.03
C ASN A 60 -4.48 -9.04 4.65
N TYR A 61 -4.34 -8.91 5.98
CA TYR A 61 -4.65 -7.69 6.71
C TYR A 61 -3.75 -6.52 6.26
N THR A 62 -2.47 -6.78 5.94
CA THR A 62 -1.57 -5.72 5.45
C THR A 62 -2.08 -5.11 4.14
N ASP A 63 -2.48 -5.92 3.16
CA ASP A 63 -3.07 -5.45 1.89
C ASP A 63 -4.39 -4.71 2.10
N LYS A 64 -5.27 -5.26 2.93
CA LYS A 64 -6.53 -4.58 3.29
C LYS A 64 -6.27 -3.22 3.91
N THR A 65 -5.32 -3.13 4.84
CA THR A 65 -4.94 -1.87 5.50
C THR A 65 -4.30 -0.90 4.50
N ALA A 66 -3.36 -1.34 3.68
CA ALA A 66 -2.72 -0.51 2.65
C ALA A 66 -3.74 0.12 1.70
N LYS A 67 -4.68 -0.68 1.17
CA LYS A 67 -5.75 -0.21 0.28
C LYS A 67 -6.71 0.73 0.99
N ASN A 68 -7.11 0.41 2.22
CA ASN A 68 -7.99 1.27 3.01
C ASN A 68 -7.35 2.64 3.27
N LEU A 69 -6.07 2.68 3.65
CA LEU A 69 -5.32 3.92 3.85
C LEU A 69 -5.14 4.69 2.53
N ALA A 70 -4.75 3.99 1.46
CA ALA A 70 -4.55 4.57 0.14
C ALA A 70 -5.82 5.17 -0.45
N SER A 71 -7.00 4.61 -0.15
CA SER A 71 -8.27 5.13 -0.66
C SER A 71 -8.69 6.47 -0.05
N LYS A 72 -8.19 6.82 1.14
CA LYS A 72 -8.71 7.97 1.91
C LYS A 72 -8.53 9.30 1.18
N PRO A 73 -7.34 9.63 0.64
CA PRO A 73 -7.14 10.91 -0.05
C PRO A 73 -7.90 11.01 -1.38
N PHE A 74 -8.25 9.87 -1.99
CA PHE A 74 -8.89 9.80 -3.30
C PHE A 74 -10.39 9.50 -3.23
N THR A 75 -11.01 9.67 -2.06
CA THR A 75 -12.48 9.72 -1.93
C THR A 75 -13.08 10.83 -2.79
N ARG A 76 -12.27 11.85 -3.11
CA ARG A 76 -12.52 12.87 -4.12
C ARG A 76 -11.41 12.78 -5.19
N PRO A 77 -11.72 13.00 -6.48
CA PRO A 77 -10.69 13.13 -7.50
C PRO A 77 -9.73 14.28 -7.16
N ILE A 78 -8.49 14.14 -7.62
CA ILE A 78 -7.50 15.22 -7.55
C ILE A 78 -8.00 16.41 -8.35
N VAL A 79 -7.91 17.59 -7.76
CA VAL A 79 -8.25 18.85 -8.41
C VAL A 79 -6.96 19.55 -8.82
N VAL A 80 -6.88 19.96 -10.08
CA VAL A 80 -5.77 20.78 -10.57
C VAL A 80 -6.33 22.14 -10.95
N LYS A 81 -5.73 23.20 -10.42
CA LYS A 81 -6.08 24.59 -10.72
C LYS A 81 -4.91 25.28 -11.42
N SER A 82 -5.22 26.11 -12.39
CA SER A 82 -4.27 26.99 -13.08
C SER A 82 -5.06 28.20 -13.60
N GLU A 83 -4.53 29.40 -13.39
CA GLU A 83 -5.15 30.63 -13.89
C GLU A 83 -4.99 30.76 -15.40
N HIS A 84 -3.85 30.31 -15.93
CA HIS A 84 -3.47 30.52 -17.33
C HIS A 84 -3.64 29.29 -18.24
N TYR A 85 -3.59 28.08 -17.70
CA TYR A 85 -3.45 26.83 -18.46
C TYR A 85 -4.43 25.73 -18.00
N GLN A 86 -5.62 26.09 -17.50
CA GLN A 86 -6.62 25.14 -17.02
C GLN A 86 -7.03 24.09 -18.08
N GLU A 87 -7.12 24.47 -19.36
CA GLU A 87 -7.46 23.52 -20.43
C GLU A 87 -6.41 22.40 -20.58
N LEU A 88 -5.13 22.74 -20.46
CA LEU A 88 -4.04 21.76 -20.47
C LEU A 88 -4.10 20.87 -19.23
N ALA A 89 -4.35 21.46 -18.05
CA ALA A 89 -4.53 20.70 -16.82
C ALA A 89 -5.66 19.67 -16.97
N ASP A 90 -6.83 20.08 -17.47
CA ASP A 90 -8.00 19.22 -17.64
C ASP A 90 -7.75 18.06 -18.62
N GLU A 91 -6.92 18.28 -19.64
CA GLU A 91 -6.50 17.22 -20.57
C GLU A 91 -5.64 16.17 -19.86
N TYR A 92 -4.60 16.60 -19.14
CA TYR A 92 -3.68 15.68 -18.45
C TYR A 92 -4.30 15.02 -17.23
N VAL A 93 -5.24 15.68 -16.54
CA VAL A 93 -6.00 15.08 -15.44
C VAL A 93 -6.78 13.84 -15.91
N LYS A 94 -7.31 13.86 -17.14
CA LYS A 94 -8.06 12.74 -17.71
C LYS A 94 -7.18 11.60 -18.21
N ALA A 95 -6.02 11.92 -18.80
CA ALA A 95 -5.11 10.92 -19.38
C ALA A 95 -3.65 11.36 -19.23
N VAL A 96 -3.07 11.17 -18.04
CA VAL A 96 -1.71 11.65 -17.75
C VAL A 96 -0.62 10.80 -18.42
N ASP A 97 -0.91 9.51 -18.67
CA ASP A 97 0.01 8.54 -19.26
C ASP A 97 -0.14 8.40 -20.79
N GLY A 98 -1.11 9.10 -21.39
CA GLY A 98 -1.46 8.98 -22.81
C GLY A 98 -2.17 7.68 -23.20
N LYS A 99 -2.48 6.80 -22.24
CA LYS A 99 -3.20 5.52 -22.43
C LYS A 99 -4.59 5.50 -21.79
N GLY A 100 -4.99 6.61 -21.17
CA GLY A 100 -6.31 6.78 -20.54
C GLY A 100 -6.29 6.67 -19.01
N THR A 101 -5.12 6.58 -18.39
CA THR A 101 -5.03 6.63 -16.92
C THR A 101 -5.15 8.06 -16.45
N SER A 102 -6.13 8.34 -15.59
CA SER A 102 -6.30 9.67 -15.00
C SER A 102 -5.16 9.99 -14.02
N LEU A 103 -4.93 11.28 -13.77
CA LEU A 103 -3.98 11.73 -12.75
C LEU A 103 -4.33 11.14 -11.37
N THR A 104 -5.62 11.05 -11.04
CA THR A 104 -6.08 10.42 -9.80
C THR A 104 -5.71 8.93 -9.75
N GLY A 105 -5.87 8.20 -10.85
CA GLY A 105 -5.52 6.78 -10.93
C GLY A 105 -4.01 6.52 -10.79
N LEU A 106 -3.18 7.32 -11.47
CA LEU A 106 -1.73 7.27 -11.33
C LEU A 106 -1.31 7.59 -9.89
N SER A 107 -1.81 8.70 -9.35
CA SER A 107 -1.51 9.16 -8.00
C SER A 107 -1.94 8.16 -6.92
N SER A 108 -3.10 7.52 -7.07
CA SER A 108 -3.55 6.47 -6.14
C SER A 108 -2.61 5.26 -6.14
N THR A 109 -2.13 4.85 -7.32
CA THR A 109 -1.17 3.75 -7.46
C THR A 109 0.18 4.11 -6.83
N VAL A 110 0.67 5.33 -7.08
CA VAL A 110 1.94 5.83 -6.53
C VAL A 110 1.86 5.96 -5.01
N PHE A 111 0.72 6.43 -4.48
CA PHE A 111 0.46 6.54 -3.06
C PHE A 111 0.45 5.17 -2.37
N GLU A 112 -0.29 4.20 -2.91
CA GLU A 112 -0.33 2.85 -2.36
C GLU A 112 1.07 2.21 -2.42
N ASP A 113 1.79 2.39 -3.52
CA ASP A 113 3.17 1.91 -3.64
C ASP A 113 4.08 2.56 -2.59
N ALA A 114 3.95 3.86 -2.34
CA ALA A 114 4.71 4.55 -1.28
C ALA A 114 4.37 4.03 0.12
N LEU A 115 3.11 3.66 0.41
CA LEU A 115 2.74 3.00 1.68
C LEU A 115 3.40 1.61 1.82
N TRP A 116 3.45 0.84 0.74
CA TRP A 116 4.09 -0.47 0.76
C TRP A 116 5.61 -0.38 0.83
N ASN A 117 6.20 0.53 0.07
CA ASN A 117 7.63 0.55 -0.20
C ASN A 117 8.39 1.61 0.61
N GLY A 118 7.67 2.54 1.22
CA GLY A 118 8.24 3.74 1.84
C GLY A 118 8.52 4.86 0.83
N SER A 119 8.81 4.53 -0.42
CA SER A 119 8.94 5.51 -1.50
C SER A 119 8.50 4.91 -2.82
N SER A 120 7.80 5.74 -3.59
CA SER A 120 7.40 5.49 -4.96
C SER A 120 7.79 6.70 -5.80
N PHE A 121 7.75 6.59 -7.13
CA PHE A 121 8.24 7.63 -8.02
C PHE A 121 7.27 7.85 -9.18
N ILE A 122 7.23 9.09 -9.64
CA ILE A 122 6.60 9.45 -10.90
C ILE A 122 7.71 9.90 -11.84
N ALA A 123 7.74 9.29 -13.03
CA ALA A 123 8.66 9.66 -14.08
C ALA A 123 7.89 10.29 -15.25
N VAL A 124 8.49 11.28 -15.91
CA VAL A 124 7.96 11.89 -17.13
C VAL A 124 8.88 11.59 -18.30
N ASP A 125 8.29 11.16 -19.42
CA ASP A 125 9.02 10.91 -20.66
C ASP A 125 8.24 11.49 -21.85
N CYS A 126 8.92 11.61 -22.99
CA CYS A 126 8.35 12.08 -24.25
C CYS A 126 9.00 11.33 -25.41
N ALA A 127 8.24 11.03 -26.45
CA ALA A 127 8.77 10.36 -27.64
C ALA A 127 9.94 11.16 -28.27
N VAL A 128 10.98 10.45 -28.69
CA VAL A 128 12.24 11.05 -29.22
C VAL A 128 11.99 11.97 -30.43
N GLN A 129 10.97 11.70 -31.24
CA GLN A 129 10.62 12.52 -32.40
C GLN A 129 9.68 13.69 -32.09
N GLY A 130 9.48 13.99 -30.79
CA GLY A 130 8.40 14.86 -30.35
C GLY A 130 7.09 14.09 -30.30
N GLY A 131 6.26 14.44 -29.32
CA GLY A 131 4.99 13.79 -29.06
C GLY A 131 4.38 14.35 -27.79
N ARG A 132 3.25 13.79 -27.41
CA ARG A 132 2.61 14.13 -26.14
C ARG A 132 3.50 13.59 -24.99
N PRO A 133 4.03 14.44 -24.09
CA PRO A 133 4.70 13.95 -22.90
C PRO A 133 3.72 13.15 -22.04
N TYR A 134 4.23 12.23 -21.24
CA TYR A 134 3.40 11.39 -20.38
C TYR A 134 4.09 11.11 -19.06
N ALA A 135 3.29 10.94 -18.01
CA ALA A 135 3.78 10.52 -16.70
C ALA A 135 3.43 9.05 -16.44
N TYR A 136 4.33 8.34 -15.77
CA TYR A 136 4.12 6.94 -15.40
C TYR A 136 4.65 6.63 -14.01
N HIS A 137 4.08 5.59 -13.39
CA HIS A 137 4.54 5.08 -12.10
C HIS A 137 5.87 4.36 -12.28
N LEU A 138 6.87 4.81 -11.54
CA LEU A 138 8.15 4.13 -11.40
C LEU A 138 8.24 3.55 -9.97
N SER A 139 8.11 2.23 -9.86
CA SER A 139 8.33 1.57 -8.57
C SER A 139 9.81 1.64 -8.17
N GLY A 140 10.07 1.88 -6.88
CA GLY A 140 11.43 1.88 -6.34
C GLY A 140 12.16 0.53 -6.49
N ASP A 141 11.44 -0.59 -6.67
CA ASP A 141 12.05 -1.90 -6.95
C ASP A 141 12.81 -1.97 -8.29
N HIS A 142 12.45 -1.09 -9.23
CA HIS A 142 13.07 -1.00 -10.56
C HIS A 142 14.25 -0.03 -10.60
N ILE A 143 14.56 0.69 -9.50
CA ILE A 143 15.73 1.57 -9.45
C ILE A 143 16.96 0.73 -9.09
N LEU A 144 17.91 0.67 -10.03
CA LEU A 144 19.17 -0.09 -9.88
C LEU A 144 20.28 0.75 -9.25
N GLY A 145 20.19 2.07 -9.30
CA GLY A 145 21.20 2.94 -8.73
C GLY A 145 20.86 4.39 -8.97
N TYR A 146 21.37 5.25 -8.10
CA TYR A 146 21.24 6.68 -8.25
C TYR A 146 22.47 7.39 -7.66
N ARG A 147 22.67 8.65 -8.06
CA ARG A 147 23.61 9.59 -7.45
C ARG A 147 22.93 10.92 -7.26
N LEU A 148 23.28 11.58 -6.16
CA LEU A 148 22.83 12.92 -5.81
C LEU A 148 24.06 13.85 -5.77
N ASP A 149 23.84 15.14 -6.04
CA ASP A 149 24.83 16.19 -5.76
C ASP A 149 24.74 16.68 -4.31
N GLU A 150 25.49 17.73 -3.97
CA GLU A 150 25.53 18.33 -2.62
C GLU A 150 24.20 18.97 -2.20
N ASP A 151 23.31 19.28 -3.15
CA ASP A 151 21.97 19.83 -2.94
C ASP A 151 20.87 18.74 -2.98
N ASP A 152 21.26 17.46 -2.89
CA ASP A 152 20.36 16.31 -2.97
C ASP A 152 19.57 16.19 -4.30
N ARG A 153 20.10 16.75 -5.40
CA ARG A 153 19.49 16.65 -6.73
C ARG A 153 20.04 15.45 -7.50
N LEU A 154 19.18 14.74 -8.22
CA LEU A 154 19.57 13.59 -9.04
C LEU A 154 20.55 13.98 -10.15
N THR A 155 21.75 13.39 -10.10
CA THR A 155 22.78 13.49 -11.14
C THR A 155 22.90 12.24 -11.99
N GLU A 156 22.49 11.09 -11.44
CA GLU A 156 22.41 9.82 -12.18
C GLU A 156 21.24 9.00 -11.62
N ILE A 157 20.48 8.33 -12.48
CA ILE A 157 19.56 7.26 -12.08
C ILE A 157 19.56 6.15 -13.13
N ARG A 158 19.54 4.89 -12.65
CA ARG A 158 19.46 3.68 -13.47
C ARG A 158 18.15 2.97 -13.19
N ILE A 159 17.33 2.78 -14.21
CA ILE A 159 15.98 2.25 -14.13
C ILE A 159 15.92 0.96 -14.95
N GLN A 160 15.47 -0.12 -14.33
CA GLN A 160 15.17 -1.38 -14.99
C GLN A 160 13.79 -1.28 -15.65
N GLU A 161 13.75 -1.43 -16.96
CA GLU A 161 12.53 -1.43 -17.77
C GLU A 161 12.31 -2.83 -18.34
N ARG A 162 11.04 -3.22 -18.49
CA ARG A 162 10.66 -4.44 -19.18
C ARG A 162 9.91 -4.05 -20.45
N ALA A 163 10.27 -4.68 -21.55
CA ALA A 163 9.56 -4.54 -22.81
C ALA A 163 9.24 -5.92 -23.36
N VAL A 164 8.09 -6.04 -24.01
CA VAL A 164 7.76 -7.22 -24.81
C VAL A 164 8.09 -6.88 -26.26
N VAL A 165 8.95 -7.68 -26.89
CA VAL A 165 9.33 -7.54 -28.29
C VAL A 165 8.83 -8.74 -29.08
N ALA A 166 8.49 -8.51 -30.34
CA ALA A 166 8.08 -9.59 -31.24
C ALA A 166 9.21 -10.60 -31.43
N ASP A 167 8.88 -11.88 -31.33
CA ASP A 167 9.75 -13.03 -31.54
C ASP A 167 9.16 -13.95 -32.63
N GLY A 168 9.45 -13.63 -33.89
CA GLY A 168 8.82 -14.25 -35.04
C GLY A 168 7.45 -13.65 -35.38
N GLU A 169 6.60 -14.43 -36.07
CA GLU A 169 5.31 -13.95 -36.60
C GLU A 169 4.23 -13.84 -35.52
N TRP A 170 4.26 -14.73 -34.53
CA TRP A 170 3.24 -14.83 -33.46
C TRP A 170 3.84 -14.98 -32.06
N GLY A 171 5.17 -15.00 -31.94
CA GLY A 171 5.86 -15.12 -30.65
C GLY A 171 6.14 -13.75 -30.05
N GLU A 172 6.27 -13.74 -28.74
CA GLU A 172 6.64 -12.56 -27.96
C GLU A 172 7.73 -12.97 -26.98
N LYS A 173 8.71 -12.08 -26.79
CA LYS A 173 9.80 -12.26 -25.82
C LYS A 173 9.84 -11.07 -24.88
N GLU A 174 9.86 -11.34 -23.59
CA GLU A 174 10.15 -10.32 -22.57
C GLU A 174 11.66 -10.03 -22.58
N VAL A 175 12.03 -8.77 -22.77
CA VAL A 175 13.39 -8.28 -22.69
C VAL A 175 13.51 -7.26 -21.55
N THR A 176 14.58 -7.40 -20.78
CA THR A 176 14.91 -6.46 -19.70
C THR A 176 15.92 -5.46 -20.24
N ARG A 177 15.63 -4.17 -20.08
CA ARG A 177 16.55 -3.08 -20.46
C ARG A 177 16.83 -2.18 -19.27
N VAL A 178 17.92 -1.44 -19.35
CA VAL A 178 18.31 -0.46 -18.33
C VAL A 178 18.38 0.91 -18.96
N ARG A 179 17.48 1.79 -18.55
CA ARG A 179 17.54 3.21 -18.86
C ARG A 179 18.42 3.92 -17.86
N VAL A 180 19.34 4.74 -18.35
CA VAL A 180 20.24 5.54 -17.52
C VAL A 180 20.04 6.99 -17.87
N PHE A 181 19.66 7.82 -16.90
CA PHE A 181 19.73 9.27 -17.02
C PHE A 181 20.98 9.78 -16.31
N LYS A 182 21.65 10.76 -16.92
CA LYS A 182 22.76 11.50 -16.32
C LYS A 182 22.53 12.99 -16.51
N ARG A 183 22.85 13.77 -15.48
CA ARG A 183 22.83 15.23 -15.53
C ARG A 183 24.24 15.77 -15.31
N ASP A 184 24.68 16.62 -16.22
CA ASP A 184 25.89 17.42 -16.09
C ASP A 184 25.53 18.90 -16.27
N GLY A 185 25.61 19.68 -15.18
CA GLY A 185 25.07 21.04 -15.13
C GLY A 185 23.58 21.09 -15.47
N GLU A 186 23.23 21.82 -16.53
CA GLU A 186 21.86 21.95 -17.04
C GLU A 186 21.53 20.98 -18.19
N GLN A 187 22.43 20.05 -18.53
CA GLN A 187 22.23 19.11 -19.62
C GLN A 187 21.89 17.72 -19.05
N VAL A 188 20.78 17.16 -19.50
CA VAL A 188 20.40 15.78 -19.19
C VAL A 188 20.59 14.93 -20.44
N THR A 189 21.21 13.77 -20.26
CA THR A 189 21.33 12.75 -21.30
C THR A 189 20.69 11.46 -20.83
N TRP A 190 20.21 10.66 -21.77
CA TRP A 190 19.73 9.32 -21.51
C TRP A 190 20.41 8.28 -22.41
N SER A 191 20.58 7.09 -21.86
CA SER A 191 21.10 5.92 -22.55
C SER A 191 20.23 4.71 -22.25
N LEU A 192 20.17 3.76 -23.16
CA LEU A 192 19.45 2.51 -23.02
C LEU A 192 20.39 1.35 -23.28
N TYR A 193 20.46 0.43 -22.33
CA TYR A 193 21.29 -0.77 -22.39
C TYR A 193 20.39 -2.00 -22.33
N ASP A 194 20.79 -3.07 -23.01
CA ASP A 194 20.21 -4.39 -22.82
C ASP A 194 20.73 -5.03 -21.51
N GLU A 195 20.14 -6.15 -21.09
CA GLU A 195 20.45 -6.78 -19.80
C GLU A 195 21.93 -7.20 -19.66
N ASP A 196 22.54 -7.60 -20.77
CA ASP A 196 23.95 -7.97 -20.90
C ASP A 196 24.91 -6.76 -20.87
N GLY A 197 24.37 -5.55 -20.87
CA GLY A 197 25.12 -4.29 -20.89
C GLY A 197 25.43 -3.78 -22.29
N THR A 198 24.93 -4.43 -23.35
CA THR A 198 25.06 -3.95 -24.73
C THR A 198 24.27 -2.65 -24.89
N ALA A 199 24.92 -1.61 -25.40
CA ALA A 199 24.27 -0.32 -25.61
C ALA A 199 23.32 -0.37 -26.82
N VAL A 200 22.05 -0.06 -26.59
CA VAL A 200 21.04 0.13 -27.65
C VAL A 200 21.05 1.59 -28.12
N THR A 201 21.11 2.51 -27.15
CA THR A 201 21.15 3.96 -27.39
C THR A 201 22.10 4.59 -26.37
N VAL A 202 22.92 5.56 -26.79
CA VAL A 202 23.93 6.19 -25.92
C VAL A 202 23.82 7.71 -26.00
N ASP A 203 23.93 8.34 -24.83
CA ASP A 203 24.11 9.78 -24.59
C ASP A 203 23.23 10.68 -25.46
N GLN A 204 21.95 10.32 -25.59
CA GLN A 204 20.97 11.16 -26.29
C GLN A 204 20.58 12.31 -25.39
N ALA A 205 20.59 13.54 -25.92
CA ALA A 205 20.11 14.70 -25.20
C ALA A 205 18.63 14.54 -24.83
N PHE A 206 18.30 14.90 -23.60
CA PHE A 206 16.94 14.96 -23.10
C PHE A 206 16.50 16.42 -22.99
N ALA A 207 15.23 16.71 -23.25
CA ALA A 207 14.76 18.10 -23.35
C ALA A 207 14.82 18.84 -22.00
N LEU A 208 14.54 18.15 -20.90
CA LEU A 208 14.54 18.74 -19.57
C LEU A 208 15.97 18.96 -19.05
N LYS A 209 16.15 20.04 -18.29
CA LYS A 209 17.42 20.37 -17.62
C LYS A 209 17.66 19.59 -16.33
N GLU A 210 16.69 18.81 -15.90
CA GLU A 210 16.78 17.94 -14.73
C GLU A 210 16.21 16.55 -15.04
N ILE A 211 16.66 15.56 -14.26
CA ILE A 211 16.20 14.19 -14.41
C ILE A 211 14.71 14.14 -14.05
N PRO A 212 13.83 13.68 -14.96
CA PRO A 212 12.37 13.80 -14.83
C PRO A 212 11.78 12.71 -13.93
N VAL A 213 12.38 12.50 -12.76
CA VAL A 213 11.95 11.50 -11.77
C VAL A 213 11.76 12.21 -10.44
N VAL A 214 10.53 12.23 -9.95
CA VAL A 214 10.18 12.80 -8.65
C VAL A 214 9.77 11.69 -7.70
N ALA A 215 10.25 11.79 -6.46
CA ALA A 215 9.93 10.84 -5.41
C ALA A 215 8.68 11.27 -4.64
N VAL A 216 7.88 10.28 -4.23
CA VAL A 216 6.78 10.41 -3.29
C VAL A 216 7.11 9.55 -2.09
N HIS A 217 7.46 10.20 -0.98
CA HIS A 217 7.91 9.53 0.23
C HIS A 217 6.76 9.34 1.22
N SER A 218 6.80 8.21 1.92
CA SER A 218 5.90 7.91 3.04
C SER A 218 6.26 8.66 4.34
N SER A 219 7.32 9.47 4.31
CA SER A 219 7.93 10.17 5.44
C SER A 219 7.98 11.67 5.15
N ALA A 220 7.89 12.48 6.20
CA ALA A 220 8.04 13.93 6.14
C ALA A 220 9.42 14.35 5.64
N VAL A 221 10.43 13.62 6.11
CA VAL A 221 11.84 13.91 5.86
C VAL A 221 12.52 12.62 5.45
N VAL A 222 13.35 12.74 4.42
CA VAL A 222 14.30 11.73 4.00
C VAL A 222 15.69 12.28 4.31
N ALA A 223 16.56 11.42 4.85
CA ALA A 223 17.90 11.85 5.21
C ALA A 223 18.66 12.34 3.98
N SER A 224 19.51 13.36 4.14
CA SER A 224 20.34 13.84 3.04
C SER A 224 21.16 12.69 2.44
N GLY A 225 21.24 12.67 1.12
CA GLY A 225 21.84 11.60 0.33
C GLY A 225 20.94 10.39 0.09
N GLU A 226 19.80 10.23 0.76
CA GLU A 226 18.86 9.10 0.56
C GLU A 226 17.79 9.43 -0.50
N LEU A 227 17.47 8.46 -1.36
CA LEU A 227 16.34 8.53 -2.30
C LEU A 227 15.13 7.71 -1.81
N PHE A 228 15.31 6.93 -0.74
CA PHE A 228 14.29 6.01 -0.26
C PHE A 228 14.00 6.25 1.22
N ALA A 229 12.72 6.20 1.58
CA ALA A 229 12.26 6.20 2.95
C ALA A 229 11.91 4.77 3.40
N ALA A 230 11.89 4.57 4.72
CA ALA A 230 11.51 3.29 5.31
C ALA A 230 10.01 2.98 5.10
N PRO A 231 9.65 1.73 4.77
CA PRO A 231 8.26 1.36 4.57
C PRO A 231 7.43 1.46 5.86
N PRO A 232 6.32 2.22 5.86
CA PRO A 232 5.50 2.41 7.06
C PRO A 232 4.73 1.15 7.46
N LEU A 233 4.49 0.22 6.53
CA LEU A 233 3.75 -1.02 6.76
C LEU A 233 4.65 -2.23 7.02
N LYS A 234 5.97 -2.02 7.21
CA LYS A 234 6.93 -3.12 7.40
C LYS A 234 6.58 -3.99 8.60
N ASP A 235 6.30 -3.39 9.75
CA ASP A 235 5.98 -4.15 10.97
C ASP A 235 4.63 -4.88 10.83
N LEU A 236 3.66 -4.25 10.16
CA LEU A 236 2.38 -4.89 9.87
C LEU A 236 2.55 -6.12 8.98
N ALA A 237 3.48 -6.10 8.02
CA ALA A 237 3.81 -7.28 7.21
C ALA A 237 4.43 -8.41 8.04
N PHE A 238 5.26 -8.10 9.03
CA PHE A 238 5.77 -9.11 9.98
C PHE A 238 4.67 -9.69 10.87
N MET A 239 3.75 -8.86 11.38
CA MET A 239 2.58 -9.35 12.13
C MET A 239 1.68 -10.23 11.26
N ASN A 240 1.51 -9.90 9.99
CA ASN A 240 0.70 -10.72 9.08
C ASN A 240 1.39 -12.04 8.71
N LEU A 241 2.72 -12.07 8.65
CA LEU A 241 3.50 -13.31 8.53
C LEU A 241 3.29 -14.20 9.77
N GLN A 242 3.36 -13.62 10.97
CA GLN A 242 3.07 -14.34 12.21
C GLN A 242 1.64 -14.91 12.18
N HIS A 243 0.65 -14.12 11.75
CA HIS A 243 -0.74 -14.57 11.60
C HIS A 243 -0.86 -15.75 10.64
N TYR A 244 -0.17 -15.70 9.50
CA TYR A 244 -0.13 -16.80 8.53
C TYR A 244 0.42 -18.11 9.13
N GLN A 245 1.50 -18.02 9.91
CA GLN A 245 2.12 -19.16 10.57
C GLN A 245 1.20 -19.73 11.67
N GLU A 246 0.73 -18.89 12.58
CA GLU A 246 -0.16 -19.30 13.67
C GLU A 246 -1.50 -19.86 13.14
N SER A 247 -2.07 -19.26 12.10
CA SER A 247 -3.30 -19.75 11.46
C SER A 247 -3.11 -21.10 10.79
N SER A 248 -1.95 -21.33 10.16
CA SER A 248 -1.57 -22.63 9.60
C SER A 248 -1.50 -23.70 10.70
N ASP A 249 -0.88 -23.39 11.82
CA ASP A 249 -0.72 -24.35 12.93
C ASP A 249 -2.04 -24.61 13.65
N GLN A 250 -2.83 -23.55 13.88
CA GLN A 250 -4.19 -23.64 14.42
C GLN A 250 -5.09 -24.52 13.55
N SER A 251 -5.02 -24.34 12.23
CA SER A 251 -5.76 -25.16 11.27
C SER A 251 -5.28 -26.62 11.28
N ASN A 252 -3.98 -26.84 11.45
CA ASN A 252 -3.40 -28.16 11.50
C ASN A 252 -3.81 -28.91 12.77
N ILE A 253 -3.73 -28.28 13.95
CA ILE A 253 -4.14 -28.92 15.21
C ILE A 253 -5.64 -29.19 15.22
N LEU A 254 -6.48 -28.26 14.74
CA LEU A 254 -7.93 -28.47 14.61
C LEU A 254 -8.26 -29.66 13.71
N ARG A 255 -7.48 -29.88 12.65
CA ARG A 255 -7.67 -31.05 11.78
C ARG A 255 -7.37 -32.35 12.51
N ILE A 256 -6.27 -32.40 13.28
CA ILE A 256 -5.89 -33.59 14.05
C ILE A 256 -6.92 -33.84 15.16
N ALA A 257 -7.31 -32.79 15.87
CA ALA A 257 -8.33 -32.77 16.92
C ALA A 257 -9.67 -33.35 16.50
N ARG A 258 -10.11 -33.06 15.28
CA ARG A 258 -11.41 -33.48 14.73
C ARG A 258 -11.49 -34.96 14.41
N VAL A 259 -10.36 -35.68 14.47
CA VAL A 259 -10.31 -37.12 14.25
C VAL A 259 -10.01 -37.78 15.59
N PRO A 260 -11.05 -38.11 16.40
CA PRO A 260 -10.84 -38.71 17.71
C PRO A 260 -10.16 -40.08 17.54
N VAL A 261 -9.14 -40.33 18.36
CA VAL A 261 -8.42 -41.60 18.35
C VAL A 261 -9.10 -42.54 19.33
N LEU A 262 -9.64 -43.66 18.83
CA LEU A 262 -10.15 -44.69 19.70
C LEU A 262 -8.97 -45.45 20.33
N PHE A 263 -8.85 -45.37 21.64
CA PHE A 263 -7.91 -46.17 22.41
C PHE A 263 -8.64 -47.37 23.02
N ALA A 264 -8.04 -48.54 22.87
CA ALA A 264 -8.52 -49.78 23.45
C ALA A 264 -7.37 -50.47 24.19
N SER A 265 -7.63 -50.93 25.41
CA SER A 265 -6.70 -51.78 26.18
C SER A 265 -7.44 -53.00 26.73
N GLY A 266 -6.80 -54.17 26.76
CA GLY A 266 -7.42 -55.41 27.23
C GLY A 266 -8.39 -56.05 26.22
N VAL A 267 -8.23 -55.74 24.94
CA VAL A 267 -8.91 -56.42 23.81
C VAL A 267 -7.94 -57.36 23.12
N ALA A 268 -8.43 -58.48 22.59
CA ALA A 268 -7.61 -59.47 21.87
C ALA A 268 -7.02 -58.86 20.58
N ASP A 269 -5.79 -59.26 20.21
CA ASP A 269 -5.05 -58.73 19.06
C ASP A 269 -5.78 -58.91 17.70
N ASP A 270 -6.70 -59.87 17.61
CA ASP A 270 -7.50 -60.21 16.43
C ASP A 270 -8.95 -59.67 16.48
N ALA A 271 -9.30 -58.89 17.52
CA ALA A 271 -10.64 -58.35 17.68
C ALA A 271 -10.98 -57.30 16.61
N ALA A 272 -11.97 -57.59 15.77
CA ALA A 272 -12.51 -56.62 14.80
C ALA A 272 -13.29 -55.51 15.53
N ILE A 273 -12.69 -54.32 15.65
CA ILE A 273 -13.33 -53.15 16.25
C ILE A 273 -14.27 -52.51 15.21
N ALA A 274 -15.56 -52.88 15.26
CA ALA A 274 -16.61 -52.24 14.48
C ALA A 274 -17.19 -51.04 15.25
N ILE A 275 -17.03 -49.83 14.70
CA ILE A 275 -17.57 -48.59 15.25
C ILE A 275 -18.83 -48.21 14.46
N GLY A 276 -19.99 -48.19 15.13
CA GLY A 276 -21.25 -47.78 14.53
C GLY A 276 -22.37 -47.69 15.57
N SER A 277 -23.46 -46.98 15.27
CA SER A 277 -24.58 -46.76 16.20
C SER A 277 -25.29 -48.04 16.63
N GLU A 278 -25.11 -49.15 15.91
CA GLU A 278 -25.74 -50.44 16.19
C GLU A 278 -24.79 -51.49 16.79
N TYR A 279 -23.52 -51.14 17.07
CA TYR A 279 -22.50 -52.06 17.53
C TYR A 279 -21.99 -51.70 18.93
N ALA A 280 -21.77 -52.72 19.77
CA ALA A 280 -21.17 -52.58 21.10
C ALA A 280 -19.85 -53.35 21.16
N ILE A 281 -18.78 -52.69 21.61
CA ILE A 281 -17.45 -53.29 21.76
C ILE A 281 -17.37 -53.96 23.13
N LYS A 282 -17.05 -55.26 23.16
CA LYS A 282 -16.93 -56.05 24.40
C LYS A 282 -15.45 -56.36 24.65
N GLY A 283 -14.99 -56.15 25.88
CA GLY A 283 -13.65 -56.50 26.33
C GLY A 283 -13.70 -57.42 27.56
N GLU A 284 -12.54 -57.96 27.94
CA GLU A 284 -12.40 -58.78 29.16
C GLU A 284 -12.50 -57.92 30.44
N SER A 285 -12.50 -58.58 31.61
CA SER A 285 -12.47 -57.87 32.89
C SER A 285 -11.20 -57.00 32.99
N GLY A 286 -11.38 -55.69 33.16
CA GLY A 286 -10.28 -54.72 33.16
C GLY A 286 -9.99 -54.08 31.80
N ALA A 287 -10.74 -54.42 30.75
CA ALA A 287 -10.66 -53.72 29.47
C ALA A 287 -11.21 -52.29 29.57
N ASP A 288 -10.54 -51.36 28.88
CA ASP A 288 -10.90 -49.94 28.82
C ASP A 288 -10.98 -49.49 27.36
N LEU A 289 -12.03 -48.76 27.03
CA LEU A 289 -12.27 -48.23 25.71
C LEU A 289 -12.66 -46.76 25.84
N LYS A 290 -11.84 -45.87 25.28
CA LYS A 290 -12.06 -44.43 25.38
C LYS A 290 -11.59 -43.72 24.13
N TYR A 291 -12.29 -42.65 23.78
CA TYR A 291 -11.76 -41.68 22.85
C TYR A 291 -10.69 -40.87 23.55
N VAL A 292 -9.48 -40.88 22.98
CA VAL A 292 -8.38 -40.04 23.42
C VAL A 292 -8.45 -38.75 22.63
N GLU A 293 -8.90 -37.71 23.32
CA GLU A 293 -8.93 -36.35 22.82
C GLU A 293 -7.99 -35.49 23.67
N HIS A 294 -7.40 -34.46 23.07
CA HIS A 294 -6.73 -33.44 23.87
C HIS A 294 -7.77 -32.68 24.71
N SER A 295 -7.37 -32.04 25.80
CA SER A 295 -8.27 -31.20 26.61
C SER A 295 -8.85 -29.98 25.85
N GLY A 296 -8.32 -29.66 24.66
CA GLY A 296 -8.77 -28.56 23.81
C GLY A 296 -8.30 -27.18 24.28
N ALA A 297 -7.74 -27.07 25.49
CA ALA A 297 -7.29 -25.81 26.08
C ALA A 297 -6.25 -25.09 25.20
N ALA A 298 -5.30 -25.82 24.63
CA ALA A 298 -4.29 -25.25 23.73
C ALA A 298 -4.88 -24.72 22.41
N ILE A 299 -5.95 -25.33 21.90
CA ILE A 299 -6.67 -24.86 20.71
C ILE A 299 -7.40 -23.56 21.02
N GLY A 300 -7.99 -23.46 22.21
CA GLY A 300 -8.59 -22.21 22.71
C GLY A 300 -7.57 -21.09 22.81
N ALA A 301 -6.44 -21.35 23.47
CA ALA A 301 -5.35 -20.37 23.59
C ALA A 301 -4.81 -19.91 22.22
N GLY A 302 -4.62 -20.82 21.27
CA GLY A 302 -4.19 -20.47 19.91
C GLY A 302 -5.20 -19.58 19.17
N ARG A 303 -6.50 -19.82 19.36
CA ARG A 303 -7.55 -18.94 18.83
C ARG A 303 -7.49 -17.54 19.43
N ASP A 304 -7.26 -17.43 20.74
CA ASP A 304 -7.23 -16.14 21.40
C ASP A 304 -5.95 -15.35 21.06
N SER A 305 -4.80 -16.01 20.91
CA SER A 305 -3.57 -15.42 20.35
C SER A 305 -3.82 -14.79 18.97
N LEU A 306 -4.50 -15.51 18.07
CA LEU A 306 -4.85 -15.00 16.74
C LEU A 306 -5.74 -13.75 16.82
N LYS A 307 -6.75 -13.73 17.71
CA LYS A 307 -7.61 -12.55 17.88
C LYS A 307 -6.85 -11.35 18.42
N ASP A 308 -5.96 -11.57 19.40
CA ASP A 308 -5.14 -10.50 19.97
C ASP A 308 -4.20 -9.91 18.90
N LEU A 309 -3.62 -10.78 18.05
CA LEU A 309 -2.81 -10.36 16.91
C LEU A 309 -3.63 -9.57 15.88
N GLU A 310 -4.84 -10.01 15.56
CA GLU A 310 -5.76 -9.30 14.66
C GLU A 310 -6.13 -7.91 15.20
N ALA A 311 -6.43 -7.79 16.50
CA ALA A 311 -6.71 -6.52 17.15
C ALA A 311 -5.50 -5.57 17.13
N LYS A 312 -4.29 -6.11 17.37
CA LYS A 312 -3.04 -5.35 17.29
C LYS A 312 -2.77 -4.83 15.87
N MET A 313 -2.98 -5.68 14.86
CA MET A 313 -2.85 -5.30 13.45
C MET A 313 -3.86 -4.20 13.07
N GLN A 314 -5.09 -4.29 13.57
CA GLN A 314 -6.11 -3.27 13.37
C GLN A 314 -5.71 -1.93 14.00
N SER A 315 -5.23 -1.93 15.26
CA SER A 315 -4.72 -0.73 15.93
C SER A 315 -3.61 -0.07 15.11
N TYR A 316 -2.62 -0.85 14.67
CA TYR A 316 -1.50 -0.32 13.87
C TYR A 316 -1.95 0.40 12.59
N GLY A 317 -3.01 -0.11 11.93
CA GLY A 317 -3.61 0.55 10.77
C GLY A 317 -4.33 1.85 11.13
N SER A 318 -5.06 1.86 12.25
CA SER A 318 -5.77 3.05 12.76
C SER A 318 -4.82 4.17 13.17
N ASP A 319 -3.70 3.85 13.83
CA ASP A 319 -2.69 4.82 14.29
C ASP A 319 -2.15 5.71 13.14
N MET A 320 -2.17 5.22 11.89
CA MET A 320 -1.75 6.00 10.72
C MET A 320 -2.74 7.12 10.33
N LEU A 321 -4.00 7.00 10.73
CA LEU A 321 -5.06 7.98 10.51
C LEU A 321 -5.29 8.90 11.72
N GLU A 322 -4.77 8.52 12.89
CA GLU A 322 -4.85 9.35 14.08
C GLU A 322 -4.02 10.63 13.93
N ASN A 323 -4.60 11.75 14.34
CA ASN A 323 -3.91 13.03 14.32
C ASN A 323 -2.92 13.09 15.48
N ASN A 324 -1.63 13.21 15.17
CA ASN A 324 -0.59 13.37 16.16
C ASN A 324 -0.50 14.85 16.56
N GLY A 325 -1.23 15.23 17.60
CA GLY A 325 -1.14 16.54 18.26
C GLY A 325 -1.06 16.36 19.77
N ALA A 326 -0.31 17.23 20.45
CA ALA A 326 -0.35 17.29 21.91
C ALA A 326 -1.81 17.47 22.38
N VAL A 327 -2.17 16.87 23.53
CA VAL A 327 -3.47 17.09 24.18
C VAL A 327 -3.53 18.56 24.62
N GLU A 328 -3.86 19.44 23.69
CA GLU A 328 -4.16 20.84 23.96
C GLU A 328 -5.63 21.00 24.34
N THR A 329 -5.89 22.04 25.13
CA THR A 329 -7.21 22.43 25.62
C THR A 329 -8.22 22.53 24.49
N ALA A 330 -9.51 22.35 24.80
CA ALA A 330 -10.61 22.31 23.83
C ALA A 330 -10.61 23.47 22.81
N THR A 331 -10.06 24.63 23.18
CA THR A 331 -9.89 25.82 22.32
C THR A 331 -8.78 25.67 21.27
N GLY A 332 -7.68 24.96 21.59
CA GLY A 332 -6.59 24.67 20.65
C GLY A 332 -6.96 23.63 19.60
N ARG A 333 -7.80 22.65 19.98
CA ARG A 333 -8.40 21.68 19.04
C ARG A 333 -9.27 22.35 17.98
N ALA A 334 -10.05 23.37 18.33
CA ALA A 334 -10.92 24.07 17.38
C ALA A 334 -10.13 24.91 16.35
N LEU A 335 -9.06 25.58 16.78
CA LEU A 335 -8.22 26.41 15.91
C LEU A 335 -7.33 25.59 14.95
N ARG A 336 -6.91 24.37 15.34
CA ARG A 336 -6.15 23.45 14.48
C ARG A 336 -7.01 22.32 13.90
N ALA A 337 -8.33 22.37 14.04
CA ALA A 337 -9.25 21.33 13.56
C ALA A 337 -9.22 21.13 12.03
N GLY A 338 -8.66 22.09 11.28
CA GLY A 338 -8.46 22.00 9.83
C GLY A 338 -7.11 21.41 9.39
N GLU A 339 -6.13 21.27 10.28
CA GLU A 339 -4.83 20.70 9.93
C GLU A 339 -4.83 19.20 10.25
N THR A 340 -5.18 18.39 9.24
CA THR A 340 -5.05 16.93 9.37
C THR A 340 -3.56 16.56 9.43
N ASN A 341 -3.06 16.28 10.63
CA ASN A 341 -1.64 15.96 10.89
C ASN A 341 -1.42 14.45 11.11
N ASN A 342 -2.05 13.63 10.28
CA ASN A 342 -1.82 12.17 10.28
C ASN A 342 -0.85 11.77 9.17
N ARG A 343 -0.30 10.55 9.29
CA ARG A 343 0.73 10.07 8.35
C ARG A 343 0.20 9.98 6.92
N VAL A 344 -1.06 9.59 6.74
CA VAL A 344 -1.66 9.49 5.40
C VAL A 344 -1.77 10.86 4.73
N ALA A 345 -2.15 11.90 5.49
CA ALA A 345 -2.30 13.26 4.97
C ALA A 345 -0.95 13.84 4.53
N LEU A 346 0.10 13.56 5.29
CA LEU A 346 1.45 13.95 4.93
C LEU A 346 1.89 13.34 3.58
N ILE A 347 1.60 12.06 3.35
CA ILE A 347 1.95 11.39 2.09
C ILE A 347 1.14 12.01 0.93
N ALA A 348 -0.11 12.41 1.20
CA ALA A 348 -0.96 13.03 0.20
C ALA A 348 -0.42 14.41 -0.19
N LEU A 349 0.07 15.19 0.77
CA LEU A 349 0.73 16.47 0.51
C LEU A 349 2.03 16.28 -0.29
N ASN A 350 2.87 15.31 0.08
CA ASN A 350 4.07 14.97 -0.68
C ASN A 350 3.75 14.59 -2.14
N LEU A 351 2.66 13.85 -2.34
CA LEU A 351 2.17 13.47 -3.65
C LEU A 351 1.62 14.66 -4.45
N ALA A 352 0.92 15.59 -3.80
CA ALA A 352 0.43 16.81 -4.43
C ALA A 352 1.61 17.64 -4.98
N SER A 353 2.64 17.89 -4.16
CA SER A 353 3.86 18.58 -4.60
C SER A 353 4.61 17.85 -5.70
N ALA A 354 4.66 16.50 -5.65
CA ALA A 354 5.26 15.71 -6.73
C ALA A 354 4.46 15.82 -8.04
N ALA A 355 3.12 15.82 -7.97
CA ALA A 355 2.24 15.99 -9.11
C ALA A 355 2.35 17.40 -9.73
N GLU A 356 2.51 18.44 -8.92
CA GLU A 356 2.80 19.80 -9.41
C GLU A 356 4.09 19.84 -10.21
N ARG A 357 5.17 19.21 -9.69
CA ARG A 357 6.44 19.13 -10.42
C ARG A 357 6.32 18.36 -11.73
N VAL A 358 5.55 17.27 -11.75
CA VAL A 358 5.24 16.50 -12.96
C VAL A 358 4.50 17.35 -13.99
N LEU A 359 3.51 18.14 -13.57
CA LEU A 359 2.80 19.07 -14.46
C LEU A 359 3.72 20.18 -14.96
N GLY A 360 4.65 20.67 -14.12
CA GLY A 360 5.70 21.60 -14.55
C GLY A 360 6.61 21.04 -15.65
N TRP A 361 7.01 19.76 -15.54
CA TRP A 361 7.77 19.09 -16.60
C TRP A 361 6.97 18.91 -17.88
N ILE A 362 5.70 18.53 -17.77
CA ILE A 362 4.79 18.46 -18.92
C ILE A 362 4.65 19.83 -19.58
N ALA A 363 4.52 20.90 -18.80
CA ALA A 363 4.44 22.28 -19.31
C ALA A 363 5.69 22.66 -20.11
N TYR A 364 6.88 22.28 -19.60
CA TYR A 364 8.14 22.50 -20.30
C TYR A 364 8.16 21.83 -21.68
N PHE A 365 7.72 20.57 -21.79
CA PHE A 365 7.58 19.89 -23.08
C PHE A 365 6.59 20.57 -24.03
N ASN A 366 5.55 21.20 -23.47
CA ASN A 366 4.57 22.00 -24.21
C ASN A 366 5.03 23.46 -24.44
N LYS A 367 6.29 23.79 -24.12
CA LYS A 367 6.92 25.11 -24.32
C LYS A 367 6.24 26.24 -23.53
N ILE A 368 5.66 25.91 -22.37
CA ILE A 368 5.11 26.88 -21.42
C ILE A 368 6.24 27.34 -20.49
N ALA A 369 6.48 28.66 -20.44
CA ALA A 369 7.60 29.24 -19.69
C ALA A 369 7.29 29.40 -18.20
N GLU A 370 6.05 29.73 -17.84
CA GLU A 370 5.62 30.04 -16.47
C GLU A 370 4.37 29.21 -16.11
N PRO A 371 4.54 27.91 -15.80
CA PRO A 371 3.43 27.08 -15.36
C PRO A 371 2.98 27.47 -13.94
N ASP A 372 1.67 27.56 -13.74
CA ASP A 372 0.99 27.98 -12.50
C ASP A 372 0.05 26.88 -11.96
N PHE A 373 0.40 25.61 -12.20
CA PHE A 373 -0.41 24.48 -11.75
C PHE A 373 -0.33 24.29 -10.24
N HIS A 374 -1.49 24.23 -9.60
CA HIS A 374 -1.65 23.85 -8.20
C HIS A 374 -2.48 22.57 -8.09
N VAL A 375 -1.97 21.60 -7.34
CA VAL A 375 -2.62 20.30 -7.15
C VAL A 375 -3.20 20.21 -5.74
N ASP A 376 -4.50 20.04 -5.66
CA ASP A 376 -5.22 19.84 -4.40
C ASP A 376 -5.63 18.37 -4.26
N ILE A 377 -5.19 17.76 -3.15
CA ILE A 377 -5.55 16.40 -2.76
C ILE A 377 -6.26 16.47 -1.41
N HIS A 378 -7.42 15.82 -1.33
CA HIS A 378 -8.21 15.83 -0.12
C HIS A 378 -7.47 15.16 1.04
N THR A 379 -7.23 15.89 2.13
CA THR A 379 -6.56 15.41 3.34
C THR A 379 -7.49 15.25 4.54
N GLU A 380 -8.70 15.80 4.47
CA GLU A 380 -9.68 15.84 5.56
C GLU A 380 -10.64 14.63 5.54
N TYR A 381 -10.11 13.43 5.72
CA TYR A 381 -10.90 12.20 5.83
C TYR A 381 -10.99 11.78 7.29
N GLY A 382 -11.98 12.33 8.00
CA GLY A 382 -12.24 11.96 9.39
C GLY A 382 -12.42 10.45 9.57
N ILE A 383 -11.85 9.90 10.65
CA ILE A 383 -12.34 8.65 11.25
C ILE A 383 -13.81 8.91 11.56
N ASN A 384 -14.71 8.05 11.11
CA ASN A 384 -16.15 8.17 11.33
C ASN A 384 -16.42 8.69 12.76
N SER A 385 -17.03 9.87 12.90
CA SER A 385 -17.32 10.43 14.21
C SER A 385 -18.14 9.42 15.01
N SER A 386 -17.76 9.17 16.26
CA SER A 386 -18.56 8.32 17.13
C SER A 386 -19.95 8.94 17.32
N ALA A 387 -20.96 8.11 17.59
CA ALA A 387 -22.30 8.61 17.88
C ALA A 387 -22.30 9.60 19.06
N GLU A 388 -21.37 9.45 20.01
CA GLU A 388 -21.21 10.41 21.12
C GLU A 388 -20.71 11.78 20.65
N GLU A 389 -19.73 11.84 19.73
CA GLU A 389 -19.22 13.11 19.20
C GLU A 389 -20.28 13.88 18.42
N LEU A 390 -21.12 13.18 17.65
CA LEU A 390 -22.23 13.79 16.90
C LEU A 390 -23.30 14.33 17.85
N THR A 391 -23.56 13.61 18.94
CA THR A 391 -24.46 14.07 19.99
C THR A 391 -23.89 15.30 20.70
N ALA A 392 -22.59 15.34 20.97
CA ALA A 392 -21.93 16.51 21.55
C ALA A 392 -22.00 17.73 20.63
N LEU A 393 -21.81 17.56 19.32
CA LEU A 393 -21.95 18.65 18.35
C LEU A 393 -23.38 19.19 18.26
N ALA A 394 -24.36 18.29 18.20
CA ALA A 394 -25.77 18.65 18.19
C ALA A 394 -26.17 19.41 19.47
N ASN A 395 -25.63 18.99 20.63
CA ASN A 395 -25.84 19.67 21.89
C ASN A 395 -25.19 21.06 21.92
N ALA A 396 -23.95 21.21 21.45
CA ALA A 396 -23.28 22.52 21.36
C ALA A 396 -24.06 23.50 20.46
N ARG A 397 -24.60 23.02 19.33
CA ARG A 397 -25.51 23.82 18.48
C ARG A 397 -26.80 24.20 19.19
N THR A 398 -27.38 23.28 19.96
CA THR A 398 -28.63 23.48 20.70
C THR A 398 -28.45 24.48 21.85
N MET A 399 -27.30 24.45 22.53
CA MET A 399 -26.94 25.39 23.60
C MET A 399 -26.59 26.79 23.08
N GLY A 400 -26.35 26.93 21.77
CA GLY A 400 -25.98 28.20 21.14
C GLY A 400 -24.47 28.49 21.12
N ASP A 401 -23.65 27.53 21.53
CA ASP A 401 -22.19 27.65 21.55
C ASP A 401 -21.56 27.49 20.14
N LEU A 402 -22.31 26.95 19.18
CA LEU A 402 -21.90 26.74 17.80
C LEU A 402 -22.88 27.37 16.83
N SER A 403 -22.38 28.13 15.85
CA SER A 403 -23.22 28.71 14.80
C SER A 403 -23.77 27.62 13.87
N GLN A 404 -24.85 27.92 13.14
CA GLN A 404 -25.41 26.97 12.17
C GLN A 404 -24.44 26.70 11.01
N GLU A 405 -23.71 27.73 10.59
CA GLU A 405 -22.71 27.61 9.53
C GLU A 405 -21.57 26.69 9.96
N ASP A 406 -20.97 26.93 11.13
CA ASP A 406 -19.89 26.10 11.67
C ASP A 406 -20.35 24.66 11.91
N TYR A 407 -21.58 24.46 12.37
CA TYR A 407 -22.18 23.14 12.53
C TYR A 407 -22.27 22.38 11.20
N LEU A 408 -22.74 23.04 10.14
CA LEU A 408 -22.86 22.43 8.81
C LEU A 408 -21.48 22.19 8.17
N GLN A 409 -20.52 23.09 8.37
CA GLN A 409 -19.13 22.90 7.94
C GLN A 409 -18.51 21.69 8.65
N GLU A 410 -18.70 21.53 9.96
CA GLU A 410 -18.21 20.37 10.72
C GLU A 410 -18.86 19.07 10.26
N LEU A 411 -20.17 19.05 10.02
CA LEU A 411 -20.85 17.86 9.48
C LEU A 411 -20.37 17.50 8.07
N LYS A 412 -20.09 18.51 7.23
CA LYS A 412 -19.51 18.31 5.90
C LYS A 412 -18.07 17.81 5.97
N ARG A 413 -17.25 18.36 6.88
CA ARG A 413 -15.87 17.90 7.13
C ARG A 413 -15.83 16.44 7.59
N ARG A 414 -16.83 16.02 8.37
CA ARG A 414 -16.98 14.64 8.87
C ARG A 414 -17.59 13.67 7.85
N GLY A 415 -17.87 14.12 6.64
CA GLY A 415 -18.41 13.29 5.56
C GLY A 415 -19.87 12.86 5.76
N LEU A 416 -20.60 13.48 6.69
CA LEU A 416 -22.04 13.21 6.91
C LEU A 416 -22.92 13.94 5.90
N LEU A 417 -22.44 15.05 5.35
CA LEU A 417 -23.09 15.78 4.27
C LEU A 417 -22.43 15.44 2.93
N ARG A 418 -23.24 15.40 1.88
CA ARG A 418 -22.77 15.18 0.50
C ARG A 418 -21.77 16.25 0.06
N ASN A 419 -20.83 15.89 -0.82
CA ASN A 419 -19.73 16.77 -1.22
C ASN A 419 -20.20 18.06 -1.92
N ASP A 420 -21.24 17.94 -2.73
CA ASP A 420 -21.93 19.04 -3.44
C ASP A 420 -22.88 19.84 -2.53
N PHE A 421 -22.93 19.53 -1.23
CA PHE A 421 -23.72 20.31 -0.29
C PHE A 421 -23.16 21.73 -0.16
N SER A 422 -23.87 22.69 -0.73
CA SER A 422 -23.60 24.12 -0.59
C SER A 422 -24.32 24.66 0.64
N ILE A 423 -23.56 25.28 1.54
CA ILE A 423 -24.11 25.88 2.76
C ILE A 423 -24.96 27.11 2.41
N SER A 424 -24.53 27.91 1.42
CA SER A 424 -25.30 29.06 0.93
C SER A 424 -26.64 28.62 0.34
N ASP A 425 -26.64 27.59 -0.51
CA ASP A 425 -27.87 27.11 -1.15
C ASP A 425 -28.84 26.53 -0.10
N ASN A 426 -28.30 25.90 0.94
CA ASN A 426 -29.10 25.41 2.05
C ASN A 426 -29.73 26.54 2.86
N GLN A 427 -28.99 27.64 3.09
CA GLN A 427 -29.51 28.82 3.78
C GLN A 427 -30.61 29.52 2.97
N ASP A 428 -30.44 29.63 1.66
CA ASP A 428 -31.45 30.19 0.75
C ASP A 428 -32.75 29.37 0.76
N ARG A 429 -32.61 28.03 0.76
CA ARG A 429 -33.75 27.12 0.85
C ARG A 429 -34.47 27.22 2.20
N LEU A 430 -33.74 27.27 3.31
CA LEU A 430 -34.32 27.45 4.64
C LEU A 430 -35.07 28.78 4.77
N THR A 431 -34.53 29.86 4.19
CA THR A 431 -35.19 31.17 4.17
C THR A 431 -36.50 31.13 3.39
N THR A 432 -36.52 30.38 2.28
CA THR A 432 -37.72 30.15 1.45
C THR A 432 -38.74 29.24 2.15
N GLU A 433 -38.32 28.31 3.00
CA GLU A 433 -39.21 27.45 3.80
C GLU A 433 -39.80 28.14 5.04
N LEU A 434 -39.15 29.21 5.51
CA LEU A 434 -39.58 30.03 6.65
C LEU A 434 -40.47 31.23 6.26
N THR A 435 -40.65 31.46 4.95
CA THR A 435 -41.63 32.41 4.39
C THR A 435 -42.87 31.67 3.94
#